data_AF-A0A136WFA8-F1
#
_entry.id   AF-A0A136WFA8-F1
#
_cell.length_a   1.000
_cell.length_b   1.000
_cell.length_c   1.000
_cell.angle_alpha   90.00
_cell.angle_beta   90.00
_cell.angle_gamma   90.00
#
_symmetry.space_group_name_H-M   'P 1'
#
loop_
_entity.id
_entity.type
_entity.pdbx_description
1 polymer ?
#
loop_
_entity_poly.entity_id
_entity_poly.type
_entity_poly.pdbx_seq_one_letter_code
_entity_poly.pdbx_strand_id
1 'polypeptide(L)' 'MVFKFDPCMTYRVFDEFEKGGILKNVDSSYTVTKNIPENEWPYGYIFSFDEYGEVLELLYIRDIIRKKLKKNLKNYL' A
#
# COMPACT_ATOMS: atom_id res chain seq x y z
N MET A 1 2.38 8.69 4.95
CA MET A 1 2.10 8.04 3.65
C MET A 1 0.62 7.71 3.58
N VAL A 2 0.04 7.83 2.39
CA VAL A 2 -1.39 7.55 2.15
C VAL A 2 -1.51 6.38 1.19
N PHE A 3 -2.38 5.43 1.55
CA PHE A 3 -2.65 4.21 0.81
C PHE A 3 -4.11 4.12 0.39
N LYS A 4 -4.38 3.41 -0.69
CA LYS A 4 -5.70 2.91 -1.05
C LYS A 4 -5.70 1.39 -1.00
N PHE A 5 -6.69 0.80 -0.34
CA PHE A 5 -6.89 -0.65 -0.27
C PHE A 5 -8.25 -1.05 -0.82
N ASP A 6 -8.27 -2.17 -1.53
CA ASP A 6 -9.49 -2.82 -2.02
C ASP A 6 -10.39 -3.29 -0.86
N PRO A 7 -11.73 -3.32 -1.03
CA PRO A 7 -12.64 -3.87 -0.02
C PRO A 7 -12.28 -5.29 0.47
N CYS A 8 -11.67 -6.13 -0.36
CA CYS A 8 -11.26 -7.48 0.04
C CYS A 8 -10.24 -7.49 1.20
N MET A 9 -9.49 -6.38 1.36
CA MET A 9 -8.49 -6.21 2.43
C MET A 9 -9.08 -5.63 3.73
N THR A 10 -10.42 -5.56 3.86
CA THR A 10 -11.11 -5.00 5.04
C THR A 10 -10.56 -5.55 6.37
N TYR A 11 -10.39 -6.87 6.48
CA TYR A 11 -9.89 -7.53 7.70
C TYR A 11 -8.53 -6.96 8.11
N ARG A 12 -7.61 -6.86 7.16
CA ARG A 12 -6.25 -6.39 7.37
C ARG A 12 -6.19 -4.89 7.65
N VAL A 13 -7.03 -4.10 6.98
CA VAL A 13 -7.13 -2.66 7.20
C VAL A 13 -7.56 -2.36 8.64
N PHE A 14 -8.55 -3.08 9.17
CA PHE A 14 -9.01 -2.86 10.55
C PHE A 14 -8.09 -3.47 11.61
N ASP A 15 -7.32 -4.51 11.28
CA ASP A 15 -6.35 -5.12 12.20
C ASP A 15 -5.02 -4.34 12.28
N GLU A 16 -4.53 -3.77 11.18
CA GLU A 16 -3.18 -3.20 11.10
C GLU A 16 -3.10 -1.66 11.20
N PHE A 17 -4.24 -0.98 11.18
CA PHE A 17 -4.30 0.49 11.14
C PHE A 17 -5.22 1.06 12.21
N GLU A 18 -4.85 2.22 12.73
CA GLU A 18 -5.64 2.93 13.73
C GLU A 18 -6.91 3.52 13.09
N LYS A 19 -8.05 3.38 13.77
CA LYS A 19 -9.36 3.88 13.28
C LYS A 19 -9.33 5.34 12.84
N GLY A 20 -8.56 6.19 13.52
CA GLY A 20 -8.43 7.62 13.19
C GLY A 20 -7.73 7.89 11.85
N GLY A 21 -7.00 6.93 11.31
CA GLY A 21 -6.32 7.02 10.01
C GLY A 21 -7.06 6.36 8.86
N ILE A 22 -8.22 5.74 9.09
CA ILE A 22 -8.98 4.98 8.09
C ILE A 22 -10.17 5.80 7.59
N LEU A 23 -10.24 6.00 6.27
CA LEU A 23 -11.38 6.60 5.58
C LEU A 23 -12.01 5.57 4.65
N LYS A 24 -13.31 5.32 4.79
CA LYS A 24 -14.06 4.49 3.83
C LYS A 24 -14.55 5.34 2.67
N ASN A 25 -14.23 4.93 1.45
CA ASN A 25 -14.60 5.61 0.22
C ASN A 25 -15.97 5.15 -0.30
N VAL A 26 -16.54 5.90 -1.27
CA VAL A 26 -17.85 5.62 -1.89
C VAL A 26 -17.83 4.31 -2.68
N ASP A 27 -16.68 3.97 -3.29
CA ASP A 27 -16.44 2.71 -4.01
C ASP A 27 -16.19 1.52 -3.05
N SER A 28 -16.46 1.68 -1.76
CA SER A 28 -16.20 0.73 -0.66
C SER A 28 -14.74 0.46 -0.35
N SER A 29 -13.79 1.04 -1.10
CA SER A 29 -12.37 0.94 -0.80
C SER A 29 -12.02 1.72 0.47
N TYR A 30 -10.82 1.53 0.98
CA TYR A 30 -10.31 2.28 2.14
C TYR A 30 -9.12 3.15 1.75
N THR A 31 -9.15 4.42 2.14
CA THR A 31 -7.97 5.29 2.13
C THR A 31 -7.40 5.32 3.54
N VAL A 32 -6.11 5.02 3.68
CA VAL A 32 -5.47 4.93 5.00
C VAL A 32 -4.24 5.80 5.07
N THR A 33 -4.13 6.57 6.15
CA THR A 33 -2.95 7.40 6.45
C THR A 33 -2.14 6.76 7.56
N LYS A 34 -0.85 6.51 7.31
CA LYS A 34 0.09 5.98 8.31
C LYS A 34 1.43 6.67 8.20
N ASN A 35 2.02 6.97 9.36
CA ASN A 35 3.41 7.39 9.43
C ASN A 35 4.29 6.16 9.34
N ILE A 36 5.05 6.07 8.26
CA ILE A 36 5.97 4.97 8.01
C ILE A 36 7.38 5.55 7.89
N PRO A 37 8.38 4.99 8.58
CA PRO A 37 9.76 5.45 8.45
C PRO A 37 10.27 5.21 7.02
N GLU A 38 11.01 6.18 6.47
CA GLU A 38 11.61 6.09 5.15
C GLU A 38 12.87 5.21 5.16
N ASN A 39 12.68 3.89 5.25
CA ASN A 39 13.74 2.89 5.12
C ASN A 39 13.34 1.78 4.12
N GLU A 40 14.01 0.61 4.13
CA GLU A 40 13.72 -0.48 3.18
C GLU A 40 12.50 -1.36 3.55
N TRP A 41 12.12 -1.40 4.83
CA TRP A 41 10.99 -2.21 5.31
C TRP A 41 9.62 -1.89 4.66
N PRO A 42 9.25 -0.62 4.39
CA PRO A 42 7.97 -0.23 3.80
C PRO A 42 7.71 -0.89 2.46
N TYR A 43 8.73 -1.12 1.63
CA TYR A 43 8.52 -1.66 0.28
C TYR A 43 8.03 -3.10 0.31
N GLY A 44 8.63 -3.92 1.19
CA GLY A 44 8.17 -5.30 1.41
C GLY A 44 6.77 -5.34 2.03
N TYR A 45 6.50 -4.44 2.98
CA TYR A 45 5.18 -4.29 3.56
C TYR A 45 4.13 -3.94 2.50
N ILE A 46 4.40 -2.98 1.62
CA ILE A 46 3.49 -2.60 0.53
C ILE A 46 3.23 -3.78 -0.41
N PHE A 47 4.28 -4.51 -0.80
CA PHE A 47 4.12 -5.67 -1.67
C PHE A 47 3.32 -6.81 -1.06
N SER A 48 3.25 -6.91 0.26
CA SER A 48 2.41 -7.92 0.91
C SER A 48 0.91 -7.68 0.71
N PHE A 49 0.49 -6.52 0.21
CA PHE A 49 -0.90 -6.24 -0.17
C PHE A 49 -1.21 -6.59 -1.63
N ASP A 50 -0.20 -7.02 -2.39
CA ASP A 50 -0.33 -7.40 -3.80
C ASP A 50 -1.01 -6.30 -4.64
N GLU A 51 -1.79 -6.67 -5.66
CA GLU A 51 -2.62 -5.78 -6.48
C GLU A 51 -3.71 -5.02 -5.71
N TYR A 52 -3.99 -5.38 -4.46
CA TYR A 52 -5.07 -4.80 -3.65
C TYR A 52 -4.63 -3.57 -2.85
N GLY A 53 -3.36 -3.18 -2.92
CA GLY A 53 -2.80 -2.01 -2.23
C GLY A 53 -2.09 -1.05 -3.18
N GLU A 54 -2.48 0.22 -3.14
CA GLU A 54 -1.85 1.30 -3.89
C GLU A 54 -1.32 2.39 -2.96
N VAL A 55 -0.15 2.96 -3.28
CA VAL A 55 0.36 4.18 -2.64
C VAL A 55 -0.17 5.41 -3.38
N LEU A 56 -0.99 6.23 -2.72
CA LEU A 56 -1.60 7.42 -3.32
C LEU A 56 -0.66 8.64 -3.29
N GLU A 57 0.13 8.80 -2.23
CA GLU A 57 1.02 9.96 -2.04
C GLU A 57 2.50 9.59 -2.10
N LEU A 58 3.37 10.58 -2.37
CA LEU A 58 4.83 10.45 -2.52
C LEU A 58 5.25 9.78 -3.83
N LEU A 59 5.37 10.60 -4.89
CA LEU A 59 5.74 10.17 -6.25
C LEU A 59 7.03 9.33 -6.30
N TYR A 60 8.03 9.69 -5.49
CA TYR A 60 9.29 8.95 -5.46
C TYR A 60 9.13 7.52 -4.92
N ILE A 61 8.23 7.28 -3.96
CA ILE A 61 7.94 5.94 -3.44
C ILE A 61 7.28 5.08 -4.52
N ARG A 62 6.30 5.64 -5.24
CA ARG A 62 5.67 4.97 -6.39
C ARG A 62 6.72 4.56 -7.44
N ASP A 63 7.71 5.40 -7.69
CA ASP A 63 8.81 5.10 -8.60
C ASP A 63 9.73 3.97 -8.10
N ILE A 64 10.05 3.94 -6.82
CA ILE A 64 10.86 2.87 -6.21
C ILE A 64 10.12 1.53 -6.31
N ILE A 65 8.83 1.50 -5.94
CA ILE A 65 7.95 0.32 -6.04
C ILE A 65 7.91 -0.17 -7.48
N ARG A 66 7.67 0.72 -8.45
CA ARG A 66 7.64 0.39 -9.88
C ARG A 66 8.95 -0.23 -10.37
N LYS A 67 10.10 0.31 -9.97
CA LYS A 67 11.42 -0.24 -10.31
C LYS A 67 11.62 -1.64 -9.72
N LYS A 68 11.24 -1.84 -8.45
CA LYS A 68 11.33 -3.15 -7.77
C LYS A 68 10.41 -4.18 -8.43
N LEU A 69 9.15 -3.84 -8.73
CA LEU A 69 8.22 -4.74 -9.45
C LEU A 69 8.77 -5.15 -10.83
N LYS A 70 9.26 -4.18 -11.62
CA LYS A 70 9.89 -4.48 -12.92
C LYS A 70 11.09 -5.40 -12.80
N LYS A 71 11.90 -5.26 -11.74
CA LYS A 71 13.04 -6.14 -11.48
C LYS A 71 12.58 -7.54 -11.09
N ASN A 72 11.59 -7.65 -10.19
CA ASN A 72 11.06 -8.93 -9.72
C ASN A 72 10.38 -9.71 -10.85
N LEU A 73 9.63 -9.03 -11.72
CA LEU A 73 8.95 -9.64 -12.86
C LEU A 73 9.95 -10.39 -13.77
N LYS A 74 11.18 -9.87 -13.95
CA LYS A 74 12.23 -10.53 -14.74
C LYS A 74 12.63 -11.91 -14.22
N ASN A 75 12.33 -12.25 -12.96
CA ASN A 75 12.62 -13.57 -12.43
C ASN A 75 11.60 -14.63 -12.88
N TYR A 76 10.46 -14.20 -13.44
CA TYR A 76 9.34 -15.05 -13.83
C TYR A 76 9.04 -14.99 -15.34
N LEU A 77 9.82 -14.23 -16.10
CA LEU A 77 9.78 -14.14 -17.57
C LEU A 77 11.00 -14.87 -18.16
#